data_AF-A0A529NQZ2-F1
#
_entry.id   AF-A0A529NQZ2-F1
#
_cell.length_a   1.000
_cell.length_b   1.000
_cell.length_c   1.000
_cell.angle_alpha   90.00
_cell.angle_beta   90.00
_cell.angle_gamma   90.00
#
_symmetry.space_group_name_H-M   'P 1'
#
loop_
_entity.id
_entity.type
_entity.pdbx_description
1 polymer ?
#
loop_
_entity_poly.entity_id
_entity_poly.type
_entity_poly.pdbx_seq_one_letter_code
_entity_poly.pdbx_strand_id
1 'polypeptide(L)'
;QIGLSTDHVSITAGFSGADLTIFGSLENADPLVARQGRYDIIVVLEGPARPVVVRRKDRVLGIWVNLESETFENVPVSYSVATTRPLQDVTDPNSYKQLSLGAANLYMQPADDGDSPATIEEFTAALRERKTATGLYSENVGGVQFLSQNLFRATVRLAPNVPVGTHKARAFLFK
;
A
#
# COMPACT_ATOMS: atom_id res chain seq x y z
N GLN A 1 19.15 1.66 8.27
CA GLN A 1 18.89 0.43 7.47
C GLN A 1 17.59 -0.26 7.88
N ILE A 2 17.03 -1.14 7.04
CA ILE A 2 15.90 -2.02 7.41
C ILE A 2 16.23 -3.48 7.16
N GLY A 3 15.64 -4.37 7.97
CA GLY A 3 15.72 -5.82 7.86
C GLY A 3 14.36 -6.46 8.09
N LEU A 4 14.14 -7.64 7.51
CA LEU A 4 12.90 -8.39 7.64
C LEU A 4 13.07 -9.53 8.65
N SER A 5 12.03 -9.79 9.44
CA SER A 5 12.00 -11.00 10.30
C SER A 5 11.97 -12.29 9.48
N THR A 6 11.36 -12.25 8.29
CA THR A 6 11.37 -13.32 7.30
C THR A 6 11.36 -12.71 5.90
N ASP A 7 12.13 -13.28 4.99
CA ASP A 7 12.20 -12.87 3.59
C ASP A 7 11.37 -13.77 2.66
N HIS A 8 10.91 -14.93 3.14
CA HIS A 8 10.09 -15.89 2.38
C HIS A 8 8.83 -16.34 3.15
N VAL A 9 7.68 -16.25 2.48
CA VAL A 9 6.38 -16.75 2.98
C VAL A 9 5.83 -17.78 2.00
N SER A 10 5.50 -18.98 2.50
CA SER A 10 4.89 -20.04 1.68
C SER A 10 3.37 -19.88 1.63
N ILE A 11 2.81 -19.72 0.43
CA ILE A 11 1.38 -19.63 0.19
C ILE A 11 0.85 -21.01 -0.21
N THR A 12 0.09 -21.65 0.68
CA THR A 12 -0.54 -22.96 0.46
C THR A 12 -2.06 -22.84 0.42
N ALA A 13 -2.78 -23.92 0.09
CA ALA A 13 -4.25 -23.92 0.02
C ALA A 13 -4.95 -23.51 1.34
N GLY A 14 -4.26 -23.60 2.48
CA GLY A 14 -4.75 -23.18 3.80
C GLY A 14 -4.23 -21.82 4.26
N PHE A 15 -3.57 -21.04 3.40
CA PHE A 15 -2.98 -19.75 3.79
C PHE A 15 -4.07 -18.74 4.19
N SER A 16 -3.99 -18.25 5.42
CA SER A 16 -4.96 -17.32 6.02
C SER A 16 -4.44 -15.88 6.13
N GLY A 17 -3.38 -15.54 5.38
CA GLY A 17 -2.63 -14.31 5.56
C GLY A 17 -1.49 -14.45 6.58
N ALA A 18 -0.62 -13.46 6.61
CA ALA A 18 0.50 -13.40 7.54
C ALA A 18 0.79 -11.96 7.93
N ASP A 19 1.20 -11.74 9.17
CA ASP A 19 1.75 -10.46 9.60
C ASP A 19 3.26 -10.54 9.54
N LEU A 20 3.86 -9.62 8.80
CA LEU A 20 5.30 -9.54 8.59
C LEU A 20 5.86 -8.43 9.46
N THR A 21 6.79 -8.82 10.33
CA THR A 21 7.50 -7.87 11.17
C THR A 21 8.76 -7.40 10.44
N ILE A 22 8.92 -6.08 10.34
CA ILE A 22 10.06 -5.40 9.75
C ILE A 22 10.75 -4.63 10.86
N PHE A 23 12.06 -4.79 10.98
CA PHE A 23 12.87 -4.02 11.91
C PHE A 23 13.70 -3.00 11.14
N GLY A 24 13.96 -1.86 11.73
CA GLY A 24 14.85 -0.89 11.13
C GLY A 24 15.49 0.02 12.14
N SER A 25 16.63 0.58 11.73
CA SER A 25 17.38 1.53 12.52
C SER A 25 17.58 2.84 11.78
N LEU A 26 17.50 3.94 12.53
CA LEU A 26 17.80 5.27 12.05
C LEU A 26 19.32 5.47 12.11
N GLU A 27 19.92 5.73 10.96
CA GLU A 27 21.32 6.12 10.86
C GLU A 27 21.42 7.64 11.01
N ASN A 28 22.38 8.10 11.82
CA ASN A 28 22.63 9.53 12.07
C ASN A 28 21.38 10.30 12.57
N ALA A 29 20.56 9.66 13.42
CA ALA A 29 19.44 10.33 14.06
C ALA A 29 19.92 11.52 14.91
N ASP A 30 19.27 12.67 14.76
CA ASP A 30 19.50 13.83 15.62
C ASP A 30 19.00 13.49 17.03
N PRO A 31 19.88 13.45 18.05
CA PRO A 31 19.49 13.08 19.41
C PRO A 31 18.43 14.00 20.00
N LEU A 32 18.39 15.27 19.60
CA LEU A 32 17.38 16.22 20.08
C LEU A 32 16.00 15.89 19.49
N VAL A 33 15.94 15.60 18.18
CA VAL A 33 14.70 15.20 17.49
C VAL A 33 14.21 13.84 18.00
N ALA A 34 15.11 12.88 18.17
CA ALA A 34 14.77 11.54 18.67
C ALA A 34 14.19 11.60 20.09
N ARG A 35 14.77 12.40 20.99
CA ARG A 35 14.26 12.59 22.36
C ARG A 35 12.87 13.24 22.41
N GLN A 36 12.55 14.06 21.42
CA GLN A 36 11.22 14.69 21.29
C GLN A 36 10.18 13.75 20.65
N GLY A 37 10.56 12.54 20.22
CA GLY A 37 9.65 11.60 19.55
C GLY A 37 9.13 12.13 18.21
N ARG A 38 9.90 13.01 17.55
CA ARG A 38 9.45 13.73 16.36
C ARG A 38 9.69 13.00 15.05
N TYR A 39 10.41 11.88 15.07
CA TYR A 39 10.58 11.06 13.89
C TYR A 39 9.30 10.29 13.58
N ASP A 40 8.94 10.31 12.30
CA ASP A 40 7.87 9.47 11.77
C ASP A 40 8.42 8.53 10.73
N ILE A 41 7.88 7.32 10.75
CA ILE A 41 8.25 6.27 9.84
C ILE A 41 7.00 5.72 9.17
N ILE A 42 7.10 5.57 7.86
CA ILE A 42 6.13 4.87 7.02
C ILE A 42 6.83 3.67 6.41
N VAL A 43 6.29 2.47 6.64
CA VAL A 43 6.79 1.22 6.07
C VAL A 43 5.75 0.67 5.10
N VAL A 44 6.19 0.36 3.88
CA VAL A 44 5.35 -0.15 2.80
C VAL A 44 5.82 -1.54 2.42
N LEU A 45 4.87 -2.47 2.24
CA LEU A 45 5.06 -3.74 1.59
C LEU A 45 4.20 -3.79 0.33
N GLU A 46 4.86 -3.79 -0.82
CA GLU A 46 4.21 -3.71 -2.13
C GLU A 46 4.41 -5.02 -2.88
N GLY A 47 3.32 -5.60 -3.39
CA GLY A 47 3.36 -6.79 -4.24
C GLY A 47 3.79 -6.46 -5.68
N PRO A 48 4.06 -7.47 -6.52
CA PRO A 48 4.41 -7.24 -7.91
C PRO A 48 3.30 -6.48 -8.66
N ALA A 49 3.68 -5.57 -9.53
CA ALA A 49 2.74 -4.83 -10.35
C ALA A 49 2.21 -5.71 -11.50
N ARG A 50 0.90 -5.64 -11.79
CA ARG A 50 0.26 -6.38 -12.89
C ARG A 50 -0.82 -5.54 -13.57
N PRO A 51 -1.10 -5.78 -14.86
CA PRO A 51 -2.27 -5.21 -15.51
C PRO A 51 -3.57 -5.68 -14.85
N VAL A 52 -4.53 -4.77 -14.69
CA VAL A 52 -5.85 -5.07 -14.13
C VAL A 52 -6.92 -4.41 -14.99
N VAL A 53 -7.93 -5.20 -15.39
CA VAL A 53 -9.11 -4.68 -16.08
C VAL A 53 -10.24 -4.49 -15.08
N VAL A 54 -10.73 -3.27 -14.99
CA VAL A 54 -11.89 -2.88 -14.18
C VAL A 54 -13.10 -2.81 -15.12
N ARG A 55 -14.22 -3.41 -14.73
CA ARG A 55 -15.43 -3.46 -15.55
C ARG A 55 -16.60 -2.90 -14.78
N ARG A 56 -17.33 -1.96 -15.38
CA ARG A 56 -18.61 -1.47 -14.86
C ARG A 56 -19.73 -2.35 -15.41
N LYS A 57 -20.50 -2.93 -14.49
CA LYS A 57 -21.70 -3.69 -14.83
C LYS A 57 -22.91 -2.79 -14.68
N ASP A 58 -23.75 -2.80 -15.70
CA ASP A 58 -25.03 -2.12 -15.69
C ASP A 58 -26.17 -3.08 -15.96
N ARG A 59 -27.37 -2.67 -15.55
CA ARG A 59 -28.58 -3.47 -15.73
C ARG A 59 -29.35 -2.97 -16.95
N VAL A 60 -29.30 -3.75 -18.02
CA VAL A 60 -30.02 -3.45 -19.27
C VAL A 60 -31.10 -4.50 -19.46
N LEU A 61 -32.36 -4.09 -19.64
CA LEU A 61 -33.49 -5.00 -19.85
C LEU A 61 -33.58 -6.15 -18.81
N GLY A 62 -33.24 -5.86 -17.56
CA GLY A 62 -33.30 -6.82 -16.45
C GLY A 62 -32.07 -7.71 -16.26
N ILE A 63 -31.12 -7.74 -17.20
CA ILE A 63 -29.89 -8.53 -17.15
C ILE A 63 -28.66 -7.66 -16.85
N TRP A 64 -27.67 -8.24 -16.17
CA TRP A 64 -26.39 -7.58 -15.90
C TRP A 64 -25.43 -7.76 -17.08
N VAL A 65 -25.01 -6.66 -17.67
CA VAL A 65 -24.04 -6.64 -18.78
C VAL A 65 -22.82 -5.81 -18.37
N ASN A 66 -21.63 -6.21 -18.80
CA ASN A 66 -20.45 -5.35 -18.68
C ASN A 66 -20.58 -4.29 -19.78
N LEU A 67 -20.85 -3.04 -19.40
CA LEU A 67 -21.11 -1.96 -20.36
C LEU A 67 -19.84 -1.20 -20.70
N GLU A 68 -18.96 -1.00 -19.72
CA GLU A 68 -17.71 -0.25 -19.86
C GLU A 68 -16.55 -0.97 -19.15
N SER A 69 -15.33 -0.71 -19.60
CA SER A 69 -14.13 -1.25 -18.98
C SER A 69 -12.92 -0.36 -19.17
N GLU A 70 -12.12 -0.25 -18.13
CA GLU A 70 -10.83 0.43 -18.13
C GLU A 70 -9.72 -0.58 -17.80
N THR A 71 -8.55 -0.43 -18.44
CA THR A 71 -7.39 -1.28 -18.14
C THR A 71 -6.30 -0.44 -17.52
N PHE A 72 -5.88 -0.79 -16.32
CA PHE A 72 -4.75 -0.14 -15.66
C PHE A 72 -3.50 -1.01 -15.76
N GLU A 73 -2.41 -0.41 -16.21
CA GLU A 73 -1.06 -0.92 -16.12
C GLU A 73 -0.47 -0.66 -14.73
N ASN A 74 0.55 -1.46 -14.39
CA ASN A 74 1.39 -1.25 -13.21
C ASN A 74 0.64 -1.23 -11.86
N VAL A 75 -0.49 -1.91 -11.73
CA VAL A 75 -1.26 -1.96 -10.47
C VAL A 75 -0.59 -2.94 -9.49
N PRO A 76 -0.18 -2.51 -8.28
CA PRO A 76 0.30 -3.42 -7.25
C PRO A 76 -0.75 -4.48 -6.93
N VAL A 77 -0.38 -5.77 -6.98
CA VAL A 77 -1.36 -6.83 -6.65
C VAL A 77 -1.83 -6.74 -5.20
N SER A 78 -0.97 -6.25 -4.31
CA SER A 78 -1.22 -5.97 -2.89
C SER A 78 -0.39 -4.77 -2.44
N TYR A 79 -0.86 -4.07 -1.42
CA TYR A 79 -0.19 -2.92 -0.83
C TYR A 79 -0.53 -2.85 0.66
N SER A 80 0.44 -3.06 1.53
CA SER A 80 0.26 -2.83 2.97
C SER A 80 1.15 -1.68 3.41
N VAL A 81 0.58 -0.73 4.15
CA VAL A 81 1.33 0.35 4.77
C VAL A 81 1.16 0.33 6.28
N ALA A 82 2.25 0.54 7.01
CA ALA A 82 2.25 0.76 8.45
C ALA A 82 2.85 2.13 8.73
N THR A 83 2.24 2.90 9.62
CA THR A 83 2.69 4.25 9.95
C THR A 83 2.90 4.43 11.45
N THR A 84 3.73 5.41 11.83
CA THR A 84 3.92 5.78 13.25
C THR A 84 2.69 6.49 13.80
N ARG A 85 2.06 7.35 12.99
CA ARG A 85 0.84 8.12 13.30
C ARG A 85 -0.03 8.24 12.03
N PRO A 86 -1.27 8.79 12.10
CA PRO A 86 -2.09 8.98 10.90
C PRO A 86 -1.35 9.72 9.80
N LEU A 87 -1.57 9.34 8.52
CA LEU A 87 -0.87 9.98 7.38
C LEU A 87 -1.04 11.50 7.38
N GLN A 88 -2.21 12.04 7.70
CA GLN A 88 -2.39 13.50 7.79
C GLN A 88 -1.44 14.23 8.76
N ASP A 89 -0.80 13.53 9.70
CA ASP A 89 0.07 14.10 10.74
C ASP A 89 1.56 13.87 10.50
N VAL A 90 1.96 13.13 9.45
CA VAL A 90 3.38 12.78 9.17
C VAL A 90 4.05 13.76 8.21
N THR A 91 3.43 14.06 7.06
CA THR A 91 3.97 14.95 6.03
C THR A 91 2.84 15.50 5.15
N ASP A 92 3.19 16.22 4.08
CA ASP A 92 2.25 16.92 3.21
C ASP A 92 1.70 16.04 2.07
N PRO A 93 0.55 16.42 1.46
CA PRO A 93 -0.05 15.66 0.37
C PRO A 93 0.83 15.45 -0.87
N ASN A 94 1.76 16.36 -1.18
CA ASN A 94 2.64 16.20 -2.34
C ASN A 94 3.67 15.11 -2.09
N SER A 95 4.24 15.08 -0.88
CA SER A 95 5.15 14.02 -0.45
C SER A 95 4.50 12.63 -0.56
N TYR A 96 3.22 12.49 -0.20
CA TYR A 96 2.50 11.22 -0.35
C TYR A 96 2.30 10.77 -1.78
N LYS A 97 1.93 11.68 -2.68
CA LYS A 97 1.80 11.39 -4.11
C LYS A 97 3.14 10.98 -4.72
N GLN A 98 4.18 11.78 -4.46
CA GLN A 98 5.51 11.56 -5.04
C GLN A 98 6.13 10.23 -4.58
N LEU A 99 5.92 9.83 -3.33
CA LEU A 99 6.48 8.60 -2.76
C LEU A 99 5.53 7.40 -2.84
N SER A 100 4.31 7.59 -3.37
CA SER A 100 3.25 6.57 -3.45
C SER A 100 2.93 5.96 -2.08
N LEU A 101 2.68 6.81 -1.09
CA LEU A 101 2.42 6.42 0.30
C LEU A 101 0.93 6.54 0.64
N GLY A 102 0.34 5.43 1.08
CA GLY A 102 -1.10 5.28 1.24
C GLY A 102 -1.76 4.85 -0.07
N ALA A 103 -2.77 3.96 0.02
CA ALA A 103 -3.44 3.40 -1.14
C ALA A 103 -4.07 4.48 -2.05
N ALA A 104 -4.54 5.58 -1.46
CA ALA A 104 -5.09 6.75 -2.15
C ALA A 104 -4.09 7.43 -3.10
N ASN A 105 -2.79 7.31 -2.83
CA ASN A 105 -1.72 7.99 -3.55
C ASN A 105 -0.97 7.05 -4.53
N LEU A 106 -1.43 5.80 -4.67
CA LEU A 106 -0.93 4.90 -5.70
C LEU A 106 -1.35 5.40 -7.07
N TYR A 107 -0.36 5.67 -7.92
CA TYR A 107 -0.58 5.96 -9.32
C TYR A 107 -0.90 4.66 -10.06
N MET A 108 -2.07 4.61 -10.70
CA MET A 108 -2.50 3.52 -11.57
C MET A 108 -2.57 4.07 -12.98
N GLN A 109 -1.70 3.59 -13.86
CA GLN A 109 -1.57 4.12 -15.20
C GLN A 109 -2.65 3.49 -16.08
N PRO A 110 -3.57 4.24 -16.71
CA PRO A 110 -4.48 3.67 -17.68
C PRO A 110 -3.69 3.22 -18.93
N ALA A 111 -4.12 2.13 -19.55
CA ALA A 111 -3.47 1.55 -20.73
C ALA A 111 -3.84 2.34 -22.00
N ASP A 112 -5.00 3.00 -22.00
CA ASP A 112 -5.46 3.92 -23.04
C ASP A 112 -5.66 5.31 -22.40
N ASP A 113 -5.21 6.37 -23.07
CA ASP A 113 -5.39 7.76 -22.64
C ASP A 113 -6.57 8.46 -23.33
N GLY A 114 -7.35 7.72 -24.14
CA GLY A 114 -8.51 8.23 -24.85
C GLY A 114 -9.73 8.54 -23.99
N ASP A 115 -9.81 7.98 -22.78
CA ASP A 115 -10.92 8.22 -21.86
C ASP A 115 -10.81 9.54 -21.09
N SER A 116 -11.96 10.09 -20.70
CA SER A 116 -11.98 11.37 -19.98
C SER A 116 -11.30 11.26 -18.61
N PRO A 117 -10.63 12.32 -18.11
CA PRO A 117 -10.02 12.29 -16.78
C PRO A 117 -10.99 11.90 -15.65
N ALA A 118 -12.26 12.30 -15.75
CA ALA A 118 -13.29 11.94 -14.79
C ALA A 118 -13.61 10.44 -14.81
N THR A 119 -13.65 9.82 -16.01
CA THR A 119 -13.83 8.38 -16.18
C THR A 119 -12.65 7.63 -15.53
N ILE A 120 -11.42 8.02 -15.84
CA ILE A 120 -10.22 7.39 -15.28
C ILE A 120 -10.22 7.48 -13.75
N GLU A 121 -10.62 8.63 -13.18
CA GLU A 121 -10.71 8.81 -11.74
C GLU A 121 -11.77 7.89 -11.10
N GLU A 122 -12.95 7.76 -11.71
CA GLU A 122 -14.02 6.85 -11.25
C GLU A 122 -13.53 5.39 -11.21
N PHE A 123 -12.95 4.92 -12.31
CA PHE A 123 -12.45 3.55 -12.42
C PHE A 123 -11.27 3.28 -11.47
N THR A 124 -10.38 4.26 -11.27
CA THR A 124 -9.28 4.19 -10.31
C THR A 124 -9.80 4.09 -8.87
N ALA A 125 -10.80 4.90 -8.53
CA ALA A 125 -11.43 4.88 -7.21
C ALA A 125 -12.09 3.52 -6.94
N ALA A 126 -12.87 3.00 -7.90
CA ALA A 126 -13.52 1.70 -7.80
C ALA A 126 -12.52 0.55 -7.65
N LEU A 127 -11.39 0.59 -8.38
CA LEU A 127 -10.32 -0.40 -8.24
C LEU A 127 -9.71 -0.38 -6.84
N ARG A 128 -9.40 0.81 -6.33
CA ARG A 128 -8.81 0.99 -5.00
C ARG A 128 -9.77 0.53 -3.91
N GLU A 129 -11.04 0.89 -4.01
CA GLU A 129 -12.07 0.45 -3.08
C GLU A 129 -12.16 -1.08 -3.06
N ARG A 130 -12.22 -1.72 -4.23
CA ARG A 130 -12.28 -3.19 -4.34
C ARG A 130 -11.04 -3.87 -3.74
N LYS A 131 -9.85 -3.32 -3.97
CA LYS A 131 -8.59 -3.84 -3.38
C LYS A 131 -8.58 -3.68 -1.85
N THR A 132 -9.14 -2.59 -1.33
CA THR A 132 -9.27 -2.34 0.10
C THR A 132 -10.29 -3.29 0.75
N ALA A 133 -11.46 -3.43 0.14
CA ALA A 133 -12.53 -4.31 0.60
C ALA A 133 -12.12 -5.79 0.63
N THR A 134 -11.20 -6.20 -0.25
CA THR A 134 -10.63 -7.56 -0.28
C THR A 134 -9.41 -7.73 0.63
N GLY A 135 -9.00 -6.68 1.35
CA GLY A 135 -7.83 -6.68 2.23
C GLY A 135 -6.48 -6.70 1.51
N LEU A 136 -6.45 -6.68 0.17
CA LEU A 136 -5.22 -6.61 -0.60
C LEU A 136 -4.51 -5.28 -0.40
N TYR A 137 -5.28 -4.20 -0.20
CA TYR A 137 -4.78 -2.90 0.24
C TYR A 137 -5.15 -2.68 1.70
N SER A 138 -4.15 -2.43 2.55
CA SER A 138 -4.35 -2.26 3.99
C SER A 138 -3.47 -1.17 4.57
N GLU A 139 -4.01 -0.46 5.56
CA GLU A 139 -3.30 0.56 6.32
C GLU A 139 -3.34 0.21 7.82
N ASN A 140 -2.16 0.24 8.45
CA ASN A 140 -1.97 -0.06 9.86
C ASN A 140 -1.38 1.17 10.57
N VAL A 141 -2.26 2.08 10.97
CA VAL A 141 -1.89 3.29 11.71
C VAL A 141 -1.40 2.91 13.11
N GLY A 142 -0.23 3.42 13.51
CA GLY A 142 0.44 3.00 14.74
C GLY A 142 1.10 1.62 14.63
N GLY A 143 1.09 1.02 13.43
CA GLY A 143 1.77 -0.23 13.14
C GLY A 143 3.29 -0.14 13.16
N VAL A 144 3.84 1.08 13.20
CA VAL A 144 5.27 1.34 13.46
C VAL A 144 5.46 1.82 14.89
N GLN A 145 6.34 1.16 15.62
CA GLN A 145 6.64 1.42 17.02
C GLN A 145 8.15 1.53 17.23
N PHE A 146 8.58 2.60 17.91
CA PHE A 146 9.96 2.74 18.33
C PHE A 146 10.23 1.84 19.54
N LEU A 147 11.23 0.98 19.41
CA LEU A 147 11.75 0.13 20.50
C LEU A 147 12.86 0.86 21.29
N SER A 148 13.53 1.81 20.64
CA SER A 148 14.50 2.74 21.23
C SER A 148 14.54 4.02 20.39
N GLN A 149 15.40 4.97 20.76
CA GLN A 149 15.57 6.24 20.02
C GLN A 149 15.90 6.03 18.52
N ASN A 150 16.59 4.93 18.20
CA ASN A 150 17.09 4.68 16.84
C ASN A 150 16.61 3.34 16.29
N LEU A 151 15.76 2.58 16.98
CA LEU A 151 15.29 1.27 16.56
C LEU A 151 13.77 1.28 16.50
N PHE A 152 13.20 0.79 15.41
CA PHE A 152 11.77 0.61 15.25
C PHE A 152 11.42 -0.80 14.80
N ARG A 153 10.17 -1.16 15.07
CA ARG A 153 9.48 -2.33 14.54
C ARG A 153 8.26 -1.85 13.78
N ALA A 154 8.00 -2.44 12.62
CA ALA A 154 6.79 -2.23 11.84
C ALA A 154 6.09 -3.56 11.58
N THR A 155 4.76 -3.56 11.61
CA THR A 155 3.95 -4.73 11.26
C THR A 155 3.10 -4.42 10.02
N VAL A 156 3.41 -5.11 8.92
CA VAL A 156 2.68 -5.03 7.65
C VAL A 156 1.95 -6.35 7.40
N ARG A 157 0.78 -6.29 6.76
CA ARG A 157 -0.09 -7.45 6.57
C ARG A 157 0.00 -7.98 5.15
N LEU A 158 0.03 -9.30 5.05
CA LEU A 158 -0.11 -10.04 3.80
C LEU A 158 -1.50 -10.71 3.79
N ALA A 159 -2.34 -10.35 2.83
CA ALA A 159 -3.72 -10.83 2.76
C ALA A 159 -3.81 -12.34 2.39
N PRO A 160 -4.86 -13.06 2.81
CA PRO A 160 -5.02 -14.49 2.51
C PRO A 160 -5.05 -14.82 1.01
N ASN A 161 -5.61 -13.92 0.21
CA ASN A 161 -5.77 -14.05 -1.23
C ASN A 161 -4.65 -13.35 -2.01
N VAL A 162 -3.52 -13.07 -1.37
CA VAL A 162 -2.39 -12.42 -2.04
C VAL A 162 -1.86 -13.32 -3.16
N PRO A 163 -1.65 -12.78 -4.37
CA PRO A 163 -0.98 -13.53 -5.44
C PRO A 163 0.49 -13.78 -5.12
N VAL A 164 1.01 -14.95 -5.52
CA VAL A 164 2.44 -15.26 -5.42
C VAL A 164 3.28 -14.31 -6.29
N GLY A 165 4.42 -13.86 -5.74
CA GLY A 165 5.44 -13.12 -6.44
C GLY A 165 6.39 -12.40 -5.48
N THR A 166 7.26 -11.54 -6.02
CA THR A 166 8.22 -10.78 -5.21
C THR A 166 7.56 -9.54 -4.62
N HIS A 167 7.56 -9.44 -3.29
CA HIS A 167 7.13 -8.24 -2.59
C HIS A 167 8.33 -7.37 -2.23
N LYS A 168 8.18 -6.05 -2.36
CA LYS A 168 9.20 -5.07 -2.02
C LYS A 168 8.82 -4.34 -0.74
N ALA A 169 9.69 -4.40 0.26
CA ALA A 169 9.59 -3.61 1.47
C ALA A 169 10.36 -2.29 1.32
N ARG A 170 9.75 -1.17 1.68
CA ARG A 170 10.36 0.18 1.71
C ARG A 170 10.06 0.85 3.03
N ALA A 171 10.98 1.64 3.55
CA ALA A 171 10.76 2.47 4.73
C ALA A 171 11.18 3.92 4.45
N PHE A 172 10.37 4.85 4.93
CA PHE A 172 10.54 6.29 4.75
C PHE A 172 10.60 6.95 6.11
N LEU A 173 11.55 7.87 6.29
CA LEU A 173 11.77 8.62 7.52
C LEU A 173 11.41 10.10 7.31
N PHE A 174 10.63 10.65 8.23
CA PHE A 174 10.18 12.06 8.25
C PHE A 174 10.48 12.68 9.63
N LYS A 175 10.55 14.02 9.70
CA LYS A 175 10.89 14.79 10.91
C LYS A 175 10.13 16.13 11.00
#